data_AF-E0XUA2-F1
#
_entry.id   AF-E0XUA2-F1
#
_cell.length_a   1.000
_cell.length_b   1.000
_cell.length_c   1.000
_cell.angle_alpha   90.00
_cell.angle_beta   90.00
_cell.angle_gamma   90.00
#
_symmetry.space_group_name_H-M   'P 1'
#
loop_
_entity.id
_entity.type
_entity.pdbx_description
1 polymer ?
#
loop_
_entity_poly.entity_id
_entity_poly.type
_entity_poly.pdbx_seq_one_letter_code
_entity_poly.pdbx_strand_id
1 'polypeptide(L)'
;MSVIKFNSNSSWQSAFTFDHVNCLIICRGPIRMETMKVLKELGANFGILLSDKDSIVYPKTLAPELRVISNRRKQVHHVQDYIGATNEERLKSIEQIINICKKHSYTHLFAGYGFM
;
A
#
# COMPACT_ATOMS: atom_id res chain seq x y z
N MET A 1 -2.60 -11.83 -16.35
CA MET A 1 -3.72 -11.92 -15.39
C MET A 1 -4.77 -10.91 -15.83
N SER A 2 -6.02 -11.35 -16.00
CA SER A 2 -7.11 -10.49 -16.48
C SER A 2 -7.62 -9.63 -15.33
N VAL A 3 -7.55 -8.32 -15.49
CA VAL A 3 -8.27 -7.36 -14.65
C VAL A 3 -9.76 -7.70 -14.70
N ILE A 4 -10.45 -7.67 -13.56
CA ILE A 4 -11.90 -7.86 -13.51
C ILE A 4 -12.53 -6.72 -14.33
N LYS A 5 -13.33 -7.07 -15.34
CA LYS A 5 -13.98 -6.09 -16.21
C LYS A 5 -15.41 -5.87 -15.77
N PHE A 6 -15.74 -4.62 -15.47
CA PHE A 6 -17.10 -4.17 -15.21
C PHE A 6 -17.69 -3.51 -16.46
N ASN A 7 -18.99 -3.70 -16.70
CA ASN A 7 -19.70 -2.98 -17.75
C ASN A 7 -19.99 -1.55 -17.27
N SER A 8 -19.34 -0.55 -17.87
CA SER A 8 -19.50 0.87 -17.52
C SER A 8 -20.93 1.39 -17.69
N ASN A 9 -21.77 0.73 -18.48
CA ASN A 9 -23.17 1.11 -18.69
C ASN A 9 -24.14 0.51 -17.66
N SER A 10 -23.66 -0.35 -16.75
CA SER A 10 -24.48 -0.96 -15.70
C SER A 10 -24.26 -0.23 -14.37
N SER A 11 -25.25 0.54 -13.93
CA SER A 11 -25.20 1.23 -12.62
C SER A 11 -24.98 0.27 -11.46
N TRP A 12 -25.55 -0.94 -11.52
CA TRP A 12 -25.35 -1.98 -10.51
C TRP A 12 -23.90 -2.48 -10.47
N GLN A 13 -23.28 -2.78 -11.62
CA GLN A 13 -21.88 -3.22 -11.64
C GLN A 13 -20.91 -2.10 -11.26
N SER A 14 -21.21 -0.86 -11.66
CA SER A 14 -20.39 0.31 -11.33
C SER A 14 -20.23 0.52 -9.82
N ALA A 15 -21.24 0.14 -9.03
CA ALA A 15 -21.20 0.21 -7.56
C ALA A 15 -20.16 -0.73 -6.92
N PHE A 16 -19.65 -1.72 -7.66
CA PHE A 16 -18.62 -2.66 -7.18
C PHE A 16 -17.22 -2.36 -7.73
N THR A 17 -17.05 -1.28 -8.48
CA THR A 17 -15.73 -0.87 -8.98
C THR A 17 -14.87 -0.29 -7.87
N PHE A 18 -13.55 -0.45 -8.01
CA PHE A 18 -12.57 0.11 -7.07
C PHE A 18 -11.82 1.32 -7.65
N ASP A 19 -12.33 1.92 -8.73
CA ASP A 19 -11.67 3.03 -9.43
C ASP A 19 -11.44 4.25 -8.51
N HIS A 20 -12.31 4.43 -7.51
CA HIS A 20 -12.25 5.48 -6.50
C HIS A 20 -11.28 5.16 -5.33
N VAL A 21 -10.76 3.93 -5.28
CA VAL A 21 -9.88 3.47 -4.22
C VAL A 21 -8.43 3.81 -4.56
N ASN A 22 -7.79 4.56 -3.66
CA ASN A 22 -6.36 4.79 -3.63
C ASN A 22 -5.86 4.36 -2.25
N CYS A 23 -5.30 3.16 -2.15
CA CYS A 23 -4.99 2.52 -0.87
C CYS A 23 -3.49 2.63 -0.51
N LEU A 24 -3.18 3.07 0.71
CA LEU A 24 -1.84 2.94 1.27
C LEU A 24 -1.71 1.61 2.03
N ILE A 25 -0.85 0.73 1.54
CA ILE A 25 -0.54 -0.56 2.18
C ILE A 25 0.61 -0.35 3.15
N ILE A 26 0.36 -0.57 4.45
CA ILE A 26 1.37 -0.36 5.49
C ILE A 26 1.97 -1.65 6.03
N CYS A 27 1.43 -2.82 5.68
CA CYS A 27 1.93 -4.12 6.16
C CYS A 27 3.20 -4.58 5.43
N ARG A 28 3.81 -5.68 5.92
CA ARG A 28 4.99 -6.34 5.35
C ARG A 28 4.81 -7.83 5.10
N GLY A 29 5.75 -8.43 4.35
CA GLY A 29 5.76 -9.87 4.07
C GLY A 29 4.79 -10.29 2.97
N PRO A 30 4.41 -11.59 2.92
CA PRO A 30 3.59 -12.14 1.82
C PRO A 30 2.24 -11.43 1.65
N ILE A 31 1.60 -11.03 2.76
CA ILE A 31 0.29 -10.36 2.73
C ILE A 31 0.34 -9.06 1.92
N ARG A 32 1.45 -8.31 1.97
CA ARG A 32 1.61 -7.08 1.16
C ARG A 32 1.52 -7.39 -0.34
N MET A 33 2.18 -8.46 -0.78
CA MET A 33 2.14 -8.88 -2.19
C MET A 33 0.75 -9.35 -2.62
N GLU A 34 0.06 -10.09 -1.76
CA GLU A 34 -1.31 -10.54 -2.01
C GLU A 34 -2.27 -9.35 -2.14
N THR A 35 -2.19 -8.38 -1.22
CA THR A 35 -3.00 -7.16 -1.28
C THR A 35 -2.71 -6.36 -2.56
N MET A 36 -1.44 -6.17 -2.93
CA MET A 36 -1.09 -5.48 -4.18
C MET A 36 -1.69 -6.18 -5.40
N LYS A 37 -1.68 -7.52 -5.42
CA LYS A 37 -2.27 -8.31 -6.49
C LYS A 37 -3.78 -8.11 -6.56
N VAL A 38 -4.49 -8.23 -5.43
CA VAL A 38 -5.95 -8.06 -5.37
C VAL A 38 -6.37 -6.66 -5.78
N LEU A 39 -5.73 -5.62 -5.23
CA LEU A 39 -6.03 -4.23 -5.60
C LEU A 39 -5.82 -3.96 -7.09
N LYS A 40 -4.76 -4.53 -7.68
CA LYS A 40 -4.51 -4.43 -9.12
C LYS A 40 -5.57 -5.16 -9.94
N GLU A 41 -6.02 -6.34 -9.51
CA GLU A 41 -7.07 -7.11 -10.20
C GLU A 41 -8.44 -6.41 -10.14
N LEU A 42 -8.70 -5.66 -9.06
CA LEU A 42 -9.90 -4.86 -8.87
C LEU A 42 -9.86 -3.49 -9.58
N GLY A 43 -8.71 -3.08 -10.13
CA GLY A 43 -8.54 -1.77 -10.76
C GLY A 43 -8.23 -0.61 -9.80
N ALA A 44 -7.97 -0.90 -8.52
CA ALA A 44 -7.65 0.10 -7.51
C ALA A 44 -6.23 0.67 -7.69
N ASN A 45 -6.06 1.93 -7.30
CA ASN A 45 -4.74 2.52 -7.12
C ASN A 45 -4.18 2.16 -5.75
N PHE A 46 -2.86 2.05 -5.64
CA PHE A 46 -2.21 1.82 -4.35
C PHE A 46 -0.80 2.37 -4.26
N GLY A 47 -0.34 2.55 -3.03
CA GLY A 47 1.06 2.69 -2.67
C GLY A 47 1.44 1.78 -1.51
N ILE A 48 2.72 1.74 -1.20
CA ILE A 48 3.27 0.94 -0.11
C ILE A 48 4.13 1.81 0.80
N LEU A 49 4.14 1.51 2.09
CA LEU A 49 5.21 1.92 2.98
C LEU A 49 6.34 0.89 2.92
N LEU A 50 7.57 1.39 2.81
CA LEU A 50 8.78 0.58 2.83
C LEU A 50 9.66 1.02 3.99
N SER A 51 9.77 0.18 5.02
CA SER A 51 10.67 0.47 6.14
C SER A 51 12.13 0.29 5.74
N ASP A 52 13.03 1.06 6.35
CA ASP A 52 14.47 0.87 6.26
C ASP A 52 14.92 -0.56 6.65
N LYS A 53 14.21 -1.21 7.58
CA LYS A 53 14.47 -2.61 7.93
C LYS A 53 14.21 -3.54 6.74
N ASP A 54 13.15 -3.28 5.98
CA ASP A 54 12.83 -4.05 4.77
C ASP A 54 13.74 -3.68 3.59
N SER A 55 14.36 -2.49 3.60
CA SER A 55 15.32 -2.05 2.57
C SER A 55 16.74 -2.62 2.78
N ILE A 56 17.15 -2.80 4.05
CA ILE A 56 18.50 -3.27 4.42
C ILE A 56 18.60 -4.80 4.46
N VAL A 57 17.52 -5.53 4.80
CA VAL A 57 17.53 -7.00 4.87
C VAL A 57 17.92 -7.65 3.53
N TYR A 58 17.88 -6.91 2.42
CA TYR A 58 18.33 -7.37 1.12
C TYR A 58 19.30 -6.39 0.42
N PRO A 59 20.58 -6.34 0.84
CA PRO A 59 21.57 -5.36 0.33
C PRO A 59 21.85 -5.45 -1.19
N LYS A 60 21.44 -6.54 -1.85
CA LYS A 60 21.62 -6.78 -3.29
C LYS A 60 20.34 -7.19 -4.02
N THR A 61 19.19 -7.22 -3.34
CA THR A 61 17.92 -7.61 -3.95
C THR A 61 16.84 -6.63 -3.55
N LEU A 62 16.40 -5.80 -4.50
CA LEU A 62 15.18 -4.99 -4.31
C LEU A 62 14.08 -5.88 -3.75
N ALA A 63 13.39 -5.41 -2.69
CA ALA A 63 12.23 -6.08 -2.13
C ALA A 63 11.31 -6.51 -3.30
N PRO A 64 10.89 -7.79 -3.37
CA PRO A 64 10.21 -8.35 -4.54
C PRO A 64 9.04 -7.48 -5.06
N GLU A 65 8.31 -6.84 -4.15
CA GLU A 65 7.24 -5.87 -4.40
C GLU A 65 7.66 -4.69 -5.30
N LEU A 66 8.91 -4.22 -5.19
CA LEU A 66 9.39 -3.12 -6.01
C LEU A 66 9.47 -3.51 -7.49
N ARG A 67 9.63 -4.80 -7.80
CA ARG A 67 9.68 -5.28 -9.19
C ARG A 67 8.33 -5.18 -9.90
N VAL A 68 7.23 -5.18 -9.16
CA VAL A 68 5.86 -5.13 -9.71
C VAL A 68 5.25 -3.72 -9.72
N ILE A 69 5.86 -2.77 -9.01
CA ILE A 69 5.45 -1.36 -8.98
C ILE A 69 6.07 -0.61 -10.15
N SER A 70 5.21 -0.10 -11.05
CA SER A 70 5.62 0.65 -12.24
C SER A 70 6.09 2.06 -11.91
N ASN A 71 5.43 2.77 -10.98
CA ASN A 71 5.78 4.14 -10.60
C ASN A 71 6.31 4.23 -9.17
N ARG A 72 7.53 3.75 -8.95
CA ARG A 72 8.16 3.72 -7.63
C ARG A 72 8.25 5.10 -6.97
N ARG A 73 8.54 6.15 -7.75
CA ARG A 73 8.69 7.52 -7.22
C ARG A 73 7.40 8.06 -6.58
N LYS A 74 6.23 7.62 -7.05
CA LYS A 74 4.93 8.06 -6.52
C LYS A 74 4.31 7.08 -5.52
N GLN A 75 4.59 5.78 -5.68
CA GLN A 75 3.88 4.72 -4.96
C GLN A 75 4.65 4.13 -3.78
N VAL A 76 5.95 4.40 -3.64
CA VAL A 76 6.78 3.86 -2.56
C VAL A 76 7.18 4.98 -1.61
N HIS A 77 6.78 4.86 -0.35
CA HIS A 77 7.07 5.83 0.69
C HIS A 77 7.99 5.21 1.74
N HIS A 78 9.18 5.77 1.88
CA HIS A 78 10.17 5.27 2.83
C HIS A 78 9.88 5.79 4.24
N VAL A 79 9.96 4.88 5.21
CA VAL A 79 9.79 5.17 6.64
C VAL A 79 10.88 4.46 7.46
N GLN A 80 11.22 4.98 8.63
CA GLN A 80 12.25 4.36 9.47
C GLN A 80 11.78 3.00 9.99
N ASP A 81 10.58 2.98 10.58
CA ASP A 81 9.89 1.78 11.05
C ASP A 81 8.40 1.95 10.82
N TYR A 82 7.67 0.86 10.95
CA TYR A 82 6.23 0.84 10.77
C TYR A 82 5.44 1.16 12.03
N ILE A 83 5.98 0.82 13.20
CA ILE A 83 5.28 0.91 14.49
C ILE A 83 6.14 1.66 15.52
N GLY A 84 7.45 1.44 15.58
CA GLY A 84 8.29 2.00 16.66
C GLY A 84 8.23 1.15 17.95
N ALA A 85 9.26 1.28 18.78
CA ALA A 85 9.43 0.47 19.98
C ALA A 85 8.69 1.08 21.19
N THR A 86 8.66 2.41 21.28
CA THR A 86 7.99 3.16 22.36
C THR A 86 6.62 3.71 21.95
N ASN A 87 5.81 4.13 22.92
CA ASN A 87 4.53 4.78 22.63
C ASN A 87 4.69 6.11 21.88
N GLU A 88 5.72 6.88 22.20
CA GLU A 88 6.00 8.15 21.49
C GLU A 88 6.40 7.90 20.03
N GLU A 89 7.22 6.88 19.78
CA GLU A 89 7.58 6.47 18.42
C GLU A 89 6.39 5.94 17.63
N ARG A 90 5.45 5.23 18.30
CA ARG A 90 4.17 4.83 17.69
C ARG A 90 3.35 6.01 17.24
N LEU A 91 3.16 7.00 18.12
CA LEU A 91 2.39 8.20 17.77
C LEU A 91 3.04 8.97 16.62
N LYS A 92 4.37 9.13 16.63
CA LYS A 92 5.12 9.74 15.52
C LYS A 92 4.95 8.95 14.21
N SER A 93 4.99 7.62 14.28
CA SER A 93 4.78 6.76 13.11
C SER A 93 3.36 6.93 12.55
N ILE A 94 2.32 6.91 13.41
CA ILE A 94 0.93 7.16 13.01
C ILE A 94 0.80 8.52 12.32
N GLU A 95 1.37 9.57 12.91
CA GLU A 95 1.32 10.93 12.36
C GLU A 95 2.00 11.00 10.99
N GLN A 96 3.17 10.38 10.85
CA GLN A 96 3.88 10.30 9.57
C GLN A 96 3.03 9.60 8.50
N ILE A 97 2.39 8.47 8.85
CA ILE A 97 1.53 7.72 7.93
C ILE A 97 0.33 8.58 7.50
N ILE A 98 -0.33 9.26 8.44
CA ILE A 98 -1.46 10.16 8.14
C ILE A 98 -1.02 11.30 7.21
N ASN A 99 0.17 11.86 7.42
CA ASN A 99 0.71 12.92 6.58
C ASN A 99 1.00 12.42 5.15
N ILE A 100 1.53 11.20 5.00
CA ILE A 100 1.69 10.55 3.70
C ILE A 100 0.33 10.36 3.02
N CYS A 101 -0.67 9.86 3.76
CA CYS A 101 -2.04 9.70 3.26
C CYS A 101 -2.60 11.00 2.69
N LYS A 102 -2.54 12.08 3.47
CA LYS A 102 -3.04 13.40 3.06
C LYS A 102 -2.28 13.96 1.85
N LYS A 103 -0.95 13.88 1.87
CA LYS A 103 -0.09 14.43 0.81
C LYS A 103 -0.28 13.73 -0.54
N HIS A 104 -0.53 12.42 -0.52
CA HIS A 104 -0.67 11.60 -1.73
C HIS A 104 -2.13 11.23 -2.04
N SER A 105 -3.09 11.84 -1.34
CA SER A 105 -4.53 11.63 -1.51
C SER A 105 -4.92 10.15 -1.47
N TYR A 106 -4.32 9.40 -0.54
CA TYR A 106 -4.78 8.04 -0.26
C TYR A 106 -6.14 8.11 0.43
N THR A 107 -7.11 7.38 -0.11
CA THR A 107 -8.49 7.33 0.41
C THR A 107 -8.67 6.21 1.44
N HIS A 108 -7.79 5.19 1.39
CA HIS A 108 -7.87 4.01 2.25
C HIS A 108 -6.49 3.63 2.79
N LEU A 109 -6.48 2.93 3.92
CA LEU A 109 -5.28 2.36 4.51
C LEU A 109 -5.51 0.87 4.77
N PHE A 110 -4.54 0.05 4.39
CA PHE A 110 -4.56 -1.39 4.65
C PHE A 110 -3.39 -1.81 5.53
N ALA A 111 -3.69 -2.28 6.75
CA ALA A 111 -2.70 -2.64 7.76
C ALA A 111 -2.36 -4.14 7.82
N GLY A 112 -3.08 -5.00 7.12
CA GLY A 112 -2.88 -6.46 7.23
C GLY A 112 -3.23 -6.98 8.63
N TYR A 113 -2.43 -7.92 9.15
CA TYR A 113 -2.62 -8.56 10.46
C TYR A 113 -1.36 -8.43 11.31
N GLY A 114 -1.53 -8.27 12.64
CA GLY A 114 -0.40 -8.17 13.59
C GLY A 114 0.42 -6.88 13.48
N PHE A 115 -0.08 -5.92 12.69
CA PHE A 115 0.43 -4.56 12.56
C PHE A 115 -0.48 -3.60 13.29
N MET A 116 0.04 -2.40 13.62
CA MET A 116 -0.66 -1.30 14.34
C MET A 116 -1.92 -1.70 15.11
#